data_AF-A0A2W5XRA3-F1
#
_entry.id   AF-A0A2W5XRA3-F1
#
_cell.length_a   1.000
_cell.length_b   1.000
_cell.length_c   1.000
_cell.angle_alpha   90.00
_cell.angle_beta   90.00
_cell.angle_gamma   90.00
#
_symmetry.space_group_name_H-M   'P 1'
#
loop_
_entity.id
_entity.type
_entity.pdbx_description
1 polymer ?
#
loop_
_entity_poly.entity_id
_entity_poly.type
_entity_poly.pdbx_seq_one_letter_code
_entity_poly.pdbx_strand_id
1 'polypeptide(L)'
;MPAVLLAMLVAGCGAAPGPSSAGPPAPLSSVSLPSRAPTPSGTILPGLGGVTPAPGSSSALYSPNPGAIVVAIDPGHGGCLDWGVPNPYDNTLAKSEKADTLAIGLDLRDRLRAQGVTVVMTRTADVALAGADYPPLGCHDAPWRDVNGDGQVGFGPGVAANTNARDELSARLDLANLVRADVLVSIHINSMTQNGVVYKIAATESFYTDETPWGTGPAARLAQLVQTSVVASMGRAASGYRRQDRGIEAKNLYIVAPTSRTGRPGEPRRGALMPSILTEVGSMSLPAESELLAGRQGREAAVAGIYDGLVRYFADRPLAARIDALLPGGEAGIQPPVAPGSGPPFWAPLIPGARGDRRVTVRLTNTGTQRWPTLQLAIGWSASAQPYLGMPPSLSPADVSLPSLAPGESTLLDLLLKPPNAQSRQVAWITVTDGTRALSQLGSPPLQLATGGP
;
A
#
# COMPACT_ATOMS: atom_id res chain seq x y z
N MET A 1 -7.32 40.34 3.84
CA MET A 1 -6.67 39.54 2.78
C MET A 1 -5.32 39.07 3.29
N PRO A 2 -5.18 37.84 3.81
CA PRO A 2 -3.87 37.29 4.09
C PRO A 2 -3.40 36.41 2.93
N ALA A 3 -2.15 36.63 2.52
CA ALA A 3 -1.48 35.92 1.45
C ALA A 3 -1.19 34.47 1.86
N VAL A 4 -1.56 33.52 1.01
CA VAL A 4 -1.17 32.11 1.13
C VAL A 4 0.23 31.98 0.54
N LEU A 5 1.19 31.63 1.40
CA LEU A 5 2.60 31.45 1.03
C LEU A 5 2.76 30.08 0.33
N LEU A 6 3.17 30.13 -0.93
CA LEU A 6 3.53 28.98 -1.75
C LEU A 6 4.99 28.58 -1.44
N ALA A 7 5.26 27.32 -1.08
CA ALA A 7 6.63 26.84 -0.92
C ALA A 7 6.83 25.48 -1.60
N MET A 8 7.68 25.48 -2.61
CA MET A 8 8.30 24.30 -3.23
C MET A 8 9.68 24.04 -2.60
N LEU A 9 10.08 22.77 -2.56
CA LEU A 9 11.37 22.30 -2.02
C LEU A 9 12.16 21.55 -3.10
N VAL A 10 13.45 21.90 -3.27
CA VAL A 10 14.49 21.04 -3.85
C VAL A 10 15.87 21.27 -3.17
N ALA A 11 16.40 20.17 -2.61
CA ALA A 11 17.78 19.66 -2.42
C ALA A 11 18.94 20.44 -1.74
N GLY A 12 19.76 19.69 -0.98
CA GLY A 12 21.15 20.02 -0.60
C GLY A 12 21.84 18.98 0.31
N CYS A 13 23.01 18.47 -0.12
CA CYS A 13 23.76 17.29 0.34
C CYS A 13 24.52 17.40 1.69
N GLY A 14 24.92 16.24 2.27
CA GLY A 14 25.89 16.13 3.37
C GLY A 14 26.53 14.73 3.47
N ALA A 15 27.85 14.68 3.68
CA ALA A 15 28.78 13.59 3.39
C ALA A 15 28.86 12.44 4.42
N ALA A 16 29.34 11.28 3.95
CA ALA A 16 29.60 10.07 4.73
C ALA A 16 31.00 10.06 5.38
N PRO A 17 31.17 9.50 6.60
CA PRO A 17 32.48 9.12 7.13
C PRO A 17 32.82 7.64 6.87
N GLY A 18 34.12 7.39 6.67
CA GLY A 18 34.69 6.12 6.21
C GLY A 18 34.81 4.99 7.25
N PRO A 19 35.35 3.83 6.83
CA PRO A 19 35.31 2.58 7.57
C PRO A 19 36.45 2.46 8.58
N SER A 20 36.16 1.88 9.75
CA SER A 20 37.17 1.47 10.74
C SER A 20 37.19 -0.05 10.87
N SER A 21 38.38 -0.61 10.68
CA SER A 21 38.74 -2.02 10.79
C SER A 21 38.88 -2.48 12.23
N ALA A 22 38.34 -3.66 12.57
CA ALA A 22 38.72 -4.41 13.77
C ALA A 22 38.83 -5.91 13.43
N GLY A 23 39.94 -6.52 13.84
CA GLY A 23 40.38 -7.87 13.48
C GLY A 23 39.71 -9.02 14.23
N PRO A 24 40.11 -10.27 13.93
CA PRO A 24 39.37 -11.48 14.28
C PRO A 24 39.75 -12.03 15.66
N PRO A 25 38.80 -12.66 16.38
CA PRO A 25 39.14 -13.61 17.43
C PRO A 25 38.91 -15.08 17.00
N ALA A 26 39.72 -15.93 17.62
CA ALA A 26 40.04 -17.32 17.33
C ALA A 26 38.89 -18.35 17.56
N PRO A 27 39.04 -19.60 17.08
CA PRO A 27 37.97 -20.61 17.05
C PRO A 27 37.84 -21.34 18.39
N LEU A 28 36.63 -21.79 18.72
CA LEU A 28 36.40 -22.72 19.82
C LEU A 28 35.53 -23.90 19.37
N SER A 29 35.93 -25.05 19.90
CA SER A 29 35.69 -26.40 19.42
C SER A 29 34.32 -26.98 19.77
N SER A 30 33.99 -28.02 18.99
CA SER A 30 32.88 -28.97 19.08
C SER A 30 32.72 -29.67 20.45
N VAL A 31 31.47 -29.83 20.89
CA VAL A 31 31.05 -30.87 21.85
C VAL A 31 29.67 -31.42 21.43
N SER A 32 29.53 -32.76 21.43
CA SER A 32 28.31 -33.51 21.07
C SER A 32 27.70 -34.26 22.28
N LEU A 33 26.35 -34.18 22.38
CA LEU A 33 25.30 -35.17 22.78
C LEU A 33 25.29 -35.82 24.19
N PRO A 34 24.08 -36.02 24.83
CA PRO A 34 23.26 -37.22 24.54
C PRO A 34 21.71 -37.08 24.58
N SER A 35 21.06 -38.24 24.37
CA SER A 35 19.68 -38.64 24.05
C SER A 35 18.55 -38.44 25.08
N ARG A 36 17.39 -38.00 24.56
CA ARG A 36 15.95 -38.37 24.76
C ARG A 36 15.44 -39.06 26.05
N ALA A 37 14.34 -38.50 26.58
CA ALA A 37 13.28 -39.18 27.36
C ALA A 37 11.88 -38.56 27.00
N PRO A 38 10.73 -39.21 27.32
CA PRO A 38 9.57 -39.32 26.43
C PRO A 38 8.48 -38.21 26.52
N THR A 39 7.63 -38.25 25.50
CA THR A 39 6.47 -37.43 25.11
C THR A 39 5.36 -37.28 26.17
N PRO A 40 4.58 -36.19 26.07
CA PRO A 40 3.13 -36.27 26.03
C PRO A 40 2.63 -36.00 24.61
N SER A 41 1.85 -36.97 24.10
CA SER A 41 1.17 -36.97 22.82
C SER A 41 0.15 -35.85 22.69
N GLY A 42 0.06 -35.24 21.49
CA GLY A 42 -1.06 -34.39 21.12
C GLY A 42 -0.76 -33.16 20.27
N THR A 43 0.32 -33.12 19.49
CA THR A 43 0.46 -32.09 18.45
C THR A 43 -0.50 -32.44 17.31
N ILE A 44 -1.67 -31.80 17.28
CA ILE A 44 -2.43 -31.71 16.03
C ILE A 44 -1.51 -30.93 15.07
N LEU A 45 -0.92 -31.65 14.12
CA LEU A 45 -0.14 -31.03 13.05
C LEU A 45 -1.05 -30.05 12.30
N PRO A 46 -0.52 -28.90 11.83
CA PRO A 46 -1.21 -28.06 10.86
C PRO A 46 -1.77 -28.93 9.73
N GLY A 47 -3.09 -29.02 9.62
CA GLY A 47 -3.74 -29.78 8.57
C GLY A 47 -3.60 -29.02 7.26
N LEU A 48 -2.80 -29.53 6.33
CA LEU A 48 -2.82 -29.01 4.96
C LEU A 48 -4.10 -29.50 4.28
N GLY A 49 -4.91 -28.57 3.81
CA GLY A 49 -6.04 -28.87 2.93
C GLY A 49 -5.56 -29.33 1.55
N GLY A 50 -6.45 -29.98 0.80
CA GLY A 50 -6.19 -30.27 -0.61
C GLY A 50 -5.95 -29.00 -1.44
N VAL A 51 -5.29 -29.15 -2.59
CA VAL A 51 -5.17 -28.07 -3.57
C VAL A 51 -6.53 -27.83 -4.21
N THR A 52 -7.02 -26.59 -4.14
CA THR A 52 -8.20 -26.11 -4.85
C THR A 52 -7.77 -25.51 -6.18
N PRO A 53 -8.25 -26.04 -7.32
CA PRO A 53 -7.93 -25.50 -8.64
C PRO A 53 -8.30 -24.03 -8.79
N ALA A 54 -7.58 -23.32 -9.65
CA ALA A 54 -7.94 -21.97 -10.06
C ALA A 54 -9.32 -21.98 -10.74
N PRO A 55 -10.23 -21.04 -10.44
CA PRO A 55 -11.54 -20.99 -11.08
C PRO A 55 -11.46 -20.69 -12.58
N GLY A 56 -10.40 -20.02 -13.03
CA GLY A 56 -10.27 -19.54 -14.41
C GLY A 56 -11.21 -18.36 -14.71
N SER A 57 -10.81 -17.51 -15.66
CA SER A 57 -11.61 -16.37 -16.09
C SER A 57 -11.13 -15.82 -17.44
N SER A 58 -11.93 -14.95 -18.05
CA SER A 58 -11.52 -14.13 -19.20
C SER A 58 -10.92 -12.78 -18.78
N SER A 59 -10.51 -12.63 -17.51
CA SER A 59 -9.92 -11.39 -17.00
C SER A 59 -8.64 -11.07 -17.76
N ALA A 60 -8.55 -9.88 -18.33
CA ALA A 60 -7.32 -9.39 -18.94
C ALA A 60 -6.27 -9.04 -17.88
N LEU A 61 -6.68 -8.74 -16.65
CA LEU A 61 -5.75 -8.41 -15.57
C LEU A 61 -5.02 -9.64 -15.05
N TYR A 62 -5.79 -10.69 -14.71
CA TYR A 62 -5.24 -11.93 -14.17
C TYR A 62 -6.23 -13.08 -14.40
N SER A 63 -6.07 -13.80 -15.50
CA SER A 63 -7.01 -14.84 -15.92
C SER A 63 -7.18 -16.01 -14.94
N PRO A 64 -6.16 -16.49 -14.19
CA PRO A 64 -6.33 -17.68 -13.36
C PRO A 64 -7.34 -17.50 -12.22
N ASN A 65 -7.26 -16.38 -11.49
CA ASN A 65 -8.15 -16.09 -10.37
C ASN A 65 -8.14 -14.58 -10.04
N PRO A 66 -8.89 -13.74 -10.78
CA PRO A 66 -8.84 -12.30 -10.60
C PRO A 66 -9.34 -11.84 -9.22
N GLY A 67 -10.23 -12.62 -8.58
CA GLY A 67 -10.76 -12.31 -7.25
C GLY A 67 -9.71 -12.37 -6.13
N ALA A 68 -8.60 -13.08 -6.35
CA ALA A 68 -7.47 -13.13 -5.43
C ALA A 68 -6.55 -11.90 -5.51
N ILE A 69 -6.72 -11.06 -6.55
CA ILE A 69 -5.98 -9.82 -6.73
C ILE A 69 -6.73 -8.67 -6.06
N VAL A 70 -6.02 -7.91 -5.23
CA VAL A 70 -6.53 -6.73 -4.54
C VAL A 70 -5.79 -5.49 -5.03
N VAL A 71 -6.52 -4.55 -5.63
CA VAL A 71 -5.98 -3.23 -6.01
C VAL A 71 -6.52 -2.19 -5.04
N ALA A 72 -5.63 -1.50 -4.33
CA ALA A 72 -5.99 -0.28 -3.60
C ALA A 72 -5.88 0.92 -4.55
N ILE A 73 -6.96 1.67 -4.68
CA ILE A 73 -6.99 2.92 -5.43
C ILE A 73 -7.12 4.06 -4.43
N ASP A 74 -6.22 5.01 -4.55
CA ASP A 74 -6.21 6.23 -3.76
C ASP A 74 -6.48 7.45 -4.64
N PRO A 75 -7.73 7.93 -4.73
CA PRO A 75 -8.00 9.21 -5.34
C PRO A 75 -7.39 10.31 -4.45
N GLY A 76 -6.36 10.99 -4.95
CA GLY A 76 -5.63 12.01 -4.22
C GLY A 76 -6.55 13.08 -3.62
N HIS A 77 -6.14 13.65 -2.49
CA HIS A 77 -6.86 14.72 -1.78
C HIS A 77 -8.25 14.30 -1.28
N GLY A 78 -9.10 15.26 -0.91
CA GLY A 78 -10.49 15.00 -0.50
C GLY A 78 -10.82 15.53 0.91
N GLY A 79 -12.11 15.62 1.18
CA GLY A 79 -12.64 16.28 2.36
C GLY A 79 -12.70 17.79 2.19
N CYS A 80 -13.14 18.47 3.25
CA CYS A 80 -13.43 19.91 3.19
C CYS A 80 -12.18 20.78 2.94
N LEU A 81 -11.01 20.36 3.43
CA LEU A 81 -9.80 21.21 3.47
C LEU A 81 -8.75 20.89 2.40
N ASP A 82 -8.65 19.63 1.94
CA ASP A 82 -7.64 19.24 0.96
C ASP A 82 -8.26 19.18 -0.45
N TRP A 83 -8.11 20.26 -1.19
CA TRP A 83 -8.65 20.41 -2.55
C TRP A 83 -7.70 19.90 -3.63
N GLY A 84 -6.46 19.58 -3.25
CA GLY A 84 -5.33 19.48 -4.17
C GLY A 84 -4.90 20.82 -4.72
N VAL A 85 -4.20 20.80 -5.85
CA VAL A 85 -3.70 22.02 -6.46
C VAL A 85 -4.88 22.86 -6.97
N PRO A 86 -4.96 24.16 -6.62
CA PRO A 86 -5.97 25.04 -7.19
C PRO A 86 -5.83 25.11 -8.71
N ASN A 87 -6.95 24.95 -9.40
CA ASN A 87 -6.98 25.19 -10.83
C ASN A 87 -6.82 26.70 -11.07
N PRO A 88 -5.77 27.13 -11.80
CA PRO A 88 -5.47 28.55 -11.98
C PRO A 88 -6.49 29.28 -12.89
N TYR A 89 -7.42 28.56 -13.51
CA TYR A 89 -8.40 29.09 -14.45
C TYR A 89 -9.84 29.04 -13.92
N ASP A 90 -10.17 28.02 -13.12
CA ASP A 90 -11.50 27.81 -12.57
C ASP A 90 -11.40 27.09 -11.22
N ASN A 91 -11.46 27.86 -10.12
CA ASN A 91 -11.29 27.35 -8.77
C ASN A 91 -12.61 26.86 -8.13
N THR A 92 -13.52 26.29 -8.93
CA THR A 92 -14.75 25.66 -8.43
C THR A 92 -14.51 24.21 -8.00
N LEU A 93 -15.40 23.68 -7.14
CA LEU A 93 -15.32 22.27 -6.71
C LEU A 93 -15.35 21.30 -7.89
N ALA A 94 -16.15 21.58 -8.92
CA ALA A 94 -16.28 20.77 -10.12
C ALA A 94 -15.00 20.75 -10.99
N LYS A 95 -14.05 21.63 -10.72
CA LYS A 95 -12.76 21.77 -11.41
C LYS A 95 -11.58 21.65 -10.46
N SER A 96 -11.80 21.08 -9.27
CA SER A 96 -10.75 20.80 -8.30
C SER A 96 -10.09 19.45 -8.57
N GLU A 97 -8.80 19.34 -8.26
CA GLU A 97 -8.06 18.08 -8.40
C GLU A 97 -8.76 16.94 -7.66
N LYS A 98 -9.20 17.16 -6.42
CA LYS A 98 -9.91 16.14 -5.63
C LYS A 98 -11.18 15.58 -6.30
N ALA A 99 -11.86 16.37 -7.12
CA ALA A 99 -13.06 15.95 -7.83
C ALA A 99 -12.69 15.11 -9.06
N ASP A 100 -11.70 15.56 -9.83
CA ASP A 100 -11.22 14.85 -11.02
C ASP A 100 -10.56 13.50 -10.64
N THR A 101 -9.71 13.48 -9.60
CA THR A 101 -9.07 12.24 -9.12
C THR A 101 -10.11 11.25 -8.61
N LEU A 102 -11.16 11.72 -7.91
CA LEU A 102 -12.27 10.86 -7.46
C LEU A 102 -13.00 10.24 -8.64
N ALA A 103 -13.33 11.04 -9.65
CA ALA A 103 -14.02 10.56 -10.84
C ALA A 103 -13.19 9.51 -11.59
N ILE A 104 -11.89 9.77 -11.80
CA ILE A 104 -10.97 8.79 -12.42
C ILE A 104 -10.89 7.52 -11.58
N GLY A 105 -10.74 7.64 -10.26
CA GLY A 105 -10.64 6.50 -9.35
C GLY A 105 -11.90 5.62 -9.33
N LEU A 106 -13.09 6.23 -9.36
CA LEU A 106 -14.37 5.50 -9.42
C LEU A 106 -14.53 4.76 -10.75
N ASP A 107 -14.20 5.39 -11.88
CA ASP A 107 -14.27 4.76 -13.19
C ASP A 107 -13.23 3.62 -13.32
N LEU A 108 -12.01 3.81 -12.77
CA LEU A 108 -10.98 2.75 -12.71
C LEU A 108 -11.44 1.57 -11.84
N ARG A 109 -12.04 1.84 -10.68
CA ARG A 109 -12.63 0.82 -9.81
C ARG A 109 -13.64 -0.03 -10.57
N ASP A 110 -14.56 0.62 -11.30
CA ASP A 110 -15.62 -0.08 -12.01
C ASP A 110 -15.06 -0.92 -13.16
N ARG A 111 -14.06 -0.40 -13.89
CA ARG A 111 -13.33 -1.14 -14.93
C ARG A 111 -12.59 -2.36 -14.39
N LEU A 112 -11.93 -2.24 -13.24
CA LEU A 112 -11.22 -3.36 -12.59
C LEU A 112 -12.20 -4.39 -12.02
N ARG A 113 -13.28 -3.96 -11.35
CA ARG A 113 -14.31 -4.86 -10.82
C ARG A 113 -15.01 -5.64 -11.93
N ALA A 114 -15.21 -5.05 -13.10
CA ALA A 114 -15.72 -5.76 -14.28
C ALA A 114 -14.79 -6.90 -14.75
N GLN A 115 -13.52 -6.90 -14.34
CA GLN A 115 -12.55 -7.97 -14.58
C GLN A 115 -12.49 -9.00 -13.44
N GLY A 116 -13.41 -8.94 -12.48
CA GLY A 116 -13.45 -9.82 -11.31
C GLY A 116 -12.41 -9.50 -10.23
N VAL A 117 -11.77 -8.33 -10.31
CA VAL A 117 -10.70 -7.91 -9.40
C VAL A 117 -11.29 -7.30 -8.14
N THR A 118 -10.70 -7.63 -6.99
CA THR A 118 -11.08 -7.00 -5.73
C THR A 118 -10.49 -5.59 -5.66
N VAL A 119 -11.33 -4.57 -5.49
CA VAL A 119 -10.90 -3.16 -5.44
C VAL A 119 -11.34 -2.51 -4.15
N VAL A 120 -10.37 -1.93 -3.44
CA VAL A 120 -10.56 -1.10 -2.26
C VAL A 120 -10.22 0.35 -2.61
N MET A 121 -11.14 1.25 -2.32
CA MET A 121 -10.93 2.69 -2.51
C MET A 121 -10.55 3.30 -1.16
N THR A 122 -9.57 4.20 -1.11
CA THR A 122 -9.31 4.99 0.11
C THR A 122 -10.44 5.95 0.41
N ARG A 123 -11.10 6.46 -0.63
CA ARG A 123 -12.36 7.22 -0.53
C ARG A 123 -13.25 6.97 -1.74
N THR A 124 -14.55 6.95 -1.53
CA THR A 124 -15.58 6.84 -2.58
C THR A 124 -16.42 8.11 -2.72
N ALA A 125 -16.13 9.11 -1.90
CA ALA A 125 -16.78 10.42 -1.87
C ALA A 125 -15.71 11.51 -1.57
N ASP A 126 -16.14 12.76 -1.56
CA ASP A 126 -15.31 13.89 -1.13
C ASP A 126 -15.21 13.93 0.41
N VAL A 127 -14.42 13.01 0.97
CA VAL A 127 -14.25 12.81 2.42
C VAL A 127 -12.78 12.57 2.76
N ALA A 128 -12.41 12.89 4.00
CA ALA A 128 -11.14 12.55 4.61
C ALA A 128 -11.30 11.36 5.57
N LEU A 129 -10.30 10.49 5.65
CA LEU A 129 -10.26 9.34 6.57
C LEU A 129 -9.77 9.71 7.99
N ALA A 130 -8.95 10.76 8.10
CA ALA A 130 -8.38 11.23 9.36
C ALA A 130 -9.15 12.41 9.98
N GLY A 131 -10.34 12.72 9.46
CA GLY A 131 -11.15 13.88 9.88
C GLY A 131 -10.92 15.10 9.01
N ALA A 132 -11.83 16.07 9.11
CA ALA A 132 -11.74 17.35 8.39
C ALA A 132 -12.47 18.49 9.13
N ASP A 133 -12.81 18.30 10.41
CA ASP A 133 -13.49 19.32 11.21
C ASP A 133 -12.60 20.57 11.36
N TYR A 134 -13.08 21.70 10.85
CA TYR A 134 -12.41 22.99 10.99
C TYR A 134 -13.45 24.12 10.87
N PRO A 135 -14.21 24.37 11.96
CA PRO A 135 -15.29 25.36 11.97
C PRO A 135 -14.90 26.77 11.50
N PRO A 136 -13.67 27.28 11.70
CA PRO A 136 -13.28 28.59 11.17
C PRO A 136 -13.36 28.73 9.65
N LEU A 137 -13.33 27.63 8.90
CA LEU A 137 -13.54 27.59 7.44
C LEU A 137 -14.89 26.99 7.04
N GLY A 138 -15.81 26.78 7.98
CA GLY A 138 -17.13 26.19 7.73
C GLY A 138 -17.12 24.68 7.50
N CYS A 139 -16.03 23.99 7.85
CA CYS A 139 -15.93 22.54 7.77
C CYS A 139 -16.46 21.91 9.07
N HIS A 140 -17.41 21.00 8.95
CA HIS A 140 -18.09 20.33 10.08
C HIS A 140 -18.11 18.80 9.90
N ASP A 141 -16.97 18.25 9.46
CA ASP A 141 -16.77 16.81 9.25
C ASP A 141 -16.42 16.08 10.56
N ALA A 142 -15.96 14.83 10.46
CA ALA A 142 -15.47 14.09 11.62
C ALA A 142 -14.25 14.79 12.27
N PRO A 143 -14.13 14.71 13.62
CA PRO A 143 -12.97 15.22 14.34
C PRO A 143 -11.65 14.62 13.84
N TRP A 144 -10.58 15.38 13.95
CA TRP A 144 -9.26 14.94 13.56
C TRP A 144 -8.74 13.76 14.39
N ARG A 145 -7.96 12.89 13.72
CA ARG A 145 -7.26 11.75 14.31
C ARG A 145 -5.75 11.94 14.19
N ASP A 146 -5.03 11.66 15.28
CA ASP A 146 -3.57 11.48 15.28
C ASP A 146 -3.27 10.05 14.83
N VAL A 147 -3.29 9.85 13.52
CA VAL A 147 -3.12 8.54 12.90
C VAL A 147 -1.66 8.15 12.92
N ASN A 148 -0.75 9.09 12.72
CA ASN A 148 0.68 8.79 12.67
C ASN A 148 1.31 8.72 14.09
N GLY A 149 0.64 9.29 15.11
CA GLY A 149 1.05 9.28 16.52
C GLY A 149 2.12 10.32 16.87
N ASP A 150 2.28 11.39 16.08
CA ASP A 150 3.26 12.46 16.30
C ASP A 150 2.72 13.61 17.17
N GLY A 151 1.46 13.53 17.59
CA GLY A 151 0.80 14.51 18.43
C GLY A 151 0.35 15.78 17.68
N GLN A 152 0.53 15.85 16.36
CA GLN A 152 -0.05 16.88 15.50
C GLN A 152 -1.24 16.30 14.76
N VAL A 153 -2.29 17.11 14.56
CA VAL A 153 -3.48 16.68 13.84
C VAL A 153 -3.99 17.78 12.92
N GLY A 154 -4.34 17.39 11.70
CA GLY A 154 -5.13 18.21 10.78
C GLY A 154 -4.53 19.56 10.40
N PHE A 155 -5.39 20.55 10.28
CA PHE A 155 -5.02 21.91 9.86
C PHE A 155 -5.21 22.87 11.04
N GLY A 156 -4.25 23.77 11.27
CA GLY A 156 -4.40 24.79 12.31
C GLY A 156 -3.18 25.70 12.47
N PRO A 157 -3.28 26.78 13.28
CA PRO A 157 -2.22 27.79 13.42
C PRO A 157 -0.88 27.27 13.94
N GLY A 158 -0.87 26.10 14.58
CA GLY A 158 0.33 25.42 15.09
C GLY A 158 0.78 24.21 14.29
N VAL A 159 0.08 23.86 13.19
CA VAL A 159 0.42 22.72 12.35
C VAL A 159 1.16 23.23 11.12
N ALA A 160 2.38 22.75 10.90
CA ALA A 160 3.15 23.15 9.75
C ALA A 160 2.47 22.68 8.45
N ALA A 161 2.46 23.52 7.42
CA ALA A 161 1.74 23.23 6.18
C ALA A 161 2.22 21.94 5.47
N ASN A 162 3.45 21.49 5.74
CA ASN A 162 4.00 20.24 5.21
C ASN A 162 3.67 19.01 6.09
N THR A 163 2.92 19.18 7.18
CA THR A 163 2.52 18.11 8.10
C THR A 163 1.00 17.90 8.17
N ASN A 164 0.20 18.90 7.77
CA ASN A 164 -1.25 18.90 7.90
C ASN A 164 -1.99 17.71 7.24
N ALA A 165 -1.44 17.14 6.16
CA ALA A 165 -2.01 15.99 5.46
C ALA A 165 -1.47 14.63 5.95
N ARG A 166 -0.51 14.59 6.89
CA ARG A 166 0.19 13.34 7.24
C ARG A 166 -0.71 12.30 7.87
N ASP A 167 -1.66 12.70 8.71
CA ASP A 167 -2.62 11.76 9.29
C ASP A 167 -3.56 11.17 8.24
N GLU A 168 -3.99 12.00 7.31
CA GLU A 168 -4.81 11.57 6.18
C GLU A 168 -4.06 10.58 5.30
N LEU A 169 -2.83 10.91 4.91
CA LEU A 169 -1.97 10.03 4.12
C LEU A 169 -1.62 8.74 4.88
N SER A 170 -1.46 8.81 6.21
CA SER A 170 -1.27 7.63 7.06
C SER A 170 -2.50 6.74 7.09
N ALA A 171 -3.70 7.30 7.19
CA ALA A 171 -4.94 6.53 7.20
C ALA A 171 -5.16 5.80 5.87
N ARG A 172 -4.80 6.43 4.76
CA ARG A 172 -4.84 5.84 3.41
C ARG A 172 -3.87 4.68 3.27
N LEU A 173 -2.63 4.86 3.73
CA LEU A 173 -1.63 3.81 3.80
C LEU A 173 -2.06 2.65 4.71
N ASP A 174 -2.54 2.97 5.91
CA ASP A 174 -3.03 1.98 6.88
C ASP A 174 -4.12 1.11 6.26
N LEU A 175 -5.08 1.72 5.55
CA LEU A 175 -6.13 1.00 4.85
C LEU A 175 -5.56 0.08 3.77
N ALA A 176 -4.72 0.60 2.86
CA ALA A 176 -4.12 -0.18 1.78
C ALA A 176 -3.30 -1.38 2.31
N ASN A 177 -2.58 -1.16 3.41
CA ASN A 177 -1.79 -2.19 4.09
C ASN A 177 -2.66 -3.27 4.73
N LEU A 178 -3.72 -2.88 5.45
CA LEU A 178 -4.56 -3.81 6.20
C LEU A 178 -5.51 -4.62 5.31
N VAL A 179 -5.97 -4.06 4.19
CA VAL A 179 -6.65 -4.84 3.14
C VAL A 179 -5.68 -5.68 2.31
N ARG A 180 -4.37 -5.56 2.59
CA ARG A 180 -3.27 -6.31 1.96
C ARG A 180 -3.28 -6.19 0.44
N ALA A 181 -3.42 -4.97 -0.09
CA ALA A 181 -3.46 -4.76 -1.53
C ALA A 181 -2.20 -5.29 -2.24
N ASP A 182 -2.36 -5.98 -3.36
CA ASP A 182 -1.25 -6.40 -4.23
C ASP A 182 -0.50 -5.18 -4.81
N VAL A 183 -1.23 -4.09 -5.07
CA VAL A 183 -0.68 -2.80 -5.49
C VAL A 183 -1.50 -1.64 -4.92
N LEU A 184 -0.85 -0.51 -4.68
CA LEU A 184 -1.49 0.77 -4.40
C LEU A 184 -1.26 1.73 -5.58
N VAL A 185 -2.34 2.29 -6.11
CA VAL A 185 -2.31 3.32 -7.15
C VAL A 185 -2.92 4.60 -6.59
N SER A 186 -2.07 5.57 -6.24
CA SER A 186 -2.49 6.93 -5.90
C SER A 186 -2.57 7.77 -7.17
N ILE A 187 -3.72 8.41 -7.39
CA ILE A 187 -4.06 9.13 -8.62
C ILE A 187 -4.12 10.61 -8.30
N HIS A 188 -3.30 11.39 -9.00
CA HIS A 188 -3.17 12.83 -8.84
C HIS A 188 -3.15 13.56 -10.19
N ILE A 189 -3.29 14.88 -10.14
CA ILE A 189 -3.10 15.76 -11.29
C ILE A 189 -2.14 16.89 -10.90
N ASN A 190 -1.08 17.04 -11.69
CA ASN A 190 -0.01 17.93 -11.34
C ASN A 190 -0.40 19.41 -11.57
N SER A 191 0.38 20.30 -10.98
CA SER A 191 0.53 21.66 -11.49
C SER A 191 2.00 22.04 -11.56
N MET A 192 2.43 22.35 -12.77
CA MET A 192 3.75 22.88 -13.10
C MET A 192 3.86 24.35 -12.70
N THR A 193 3.88 24.61 -11.40
CA THR A 193 4.15 25.94 -10.85
C THR A 193 5.62 25.98 -10.42
N GLN A 194 6.36 27.07 -10.61
CA GLN A 194 7.69 27.23 -9.98
C GLN A 194 7.83 28.68 -9.54
N ASN A 195 8.21 28.90 -8.28
CA ASN A 195 8.33 30.25 -7.71
C ASN A 195 7.08 31.13 -7.92
N GLY A 196 5.89 30.52 -7.83
CA GLY A 196 4.60 31.21 -8.04
C GLY A 196 4.19 31.39 -9.51
N VAL A 197 5.02 30.96 -10.47
CA VAL A 197 4.73 31.06 -11.91
C VAL A 197 4.16 29.74 -12.42
N VAL A 198 2.98 29.77 -13.02
CA VAL A 198 2.36 28.61 -13.66
C VAL A 198 2.91 28.44 -15.08
N TYR A 199 3.61 27.34 -15.33
CA TYR A 199 4.12 26.95 -16.63
C TYR A 199 3.04 26.17 -17.38
N LYS A 200 2.58 26.71 -18.52
CA LYS A 200 1.51 26.14 -19.34
C LYS A 200 1.95 24.88 -20.08
N ILE A 201 2.13 23.79 -19.35
CA ILE A 201 2.64 22.51 -19.82
C ILE A 201 1.66 21.41 -19.46
N ALA A 202 1.38 20.54 -20.43
CA ALA A 202 0.73 19.26 -20.22
C ALA A 202 1.80 18.17 -20.10
N ALA A 203 1.74 17.37 -19.04
CA ALA A 203 2.71 16.32 -18.78
C ALA A 203 2.11 15.20 -17.93
N THR A 204 2.68 14.00 -18.06
CA THR A 204 2.43 12.87 -17.16
C THR A 204 3.75 12.52 -16.47
N GLU A 205 3.71 12.23 -15.18
CA GLU A 205 4.85 11.82 -14.35
C GLU A 205 4.38 10.81 -13.32
N SER A 206 5.20 9.81 -12.98
CA SER A 206 4.85 8.83 -11.95
C SER A 206 5.97 8.65 -10.94
N PHE A 207 5.59 8.58 -9.67
CA PHE A 207 6.50 8.48 -8.55
C PHE A 207 6.37 7.12 -7.88
N TYR A 208 7.51 6.62 -7.41
CA TYR A 208 7.62 5.40 -6.63
C TYR A 208 8.75 5.57 -5.61
N THR A 209 8.98 4.58 -4.76
CA THR A 209 10.14 4.56 -3.86
C THR A 209 11.07 3.40 -4.19
N ASP A 210 12.37 3.64 -4.08
CA ASP A 210 13.44 2.65 -4.19
C ASP A 210 13.99 2.23 -2.81
N GLU A 211 13.47 2.79 -1.72
CA GLU A 211 13.93 2.51 -0.36
C GLU A 211 13.15 1.39 0.33
N THR A 212 12.32 0.65 -0.41
CA THR A 212 11.47 -0.38 0.17
C THR A 212 12.28 -1.55 0.76
N PRO A 213 11.77 -2.21 1.80
CA PRO A 213 12.33 -3.47 2.30
C PRO A 213 12.32 -4.61 1.26
N TRP A 214 11.52 -4.51 0.18
CA TRP A 214 11.46 -5.45 -0.96
C TRP A 214 12.45 -5.13 -2.08
N GLY A 215 13.16 -4.01 -2.01
CA GLY A 215 13.93 -3.51 -3.15
C GLY A 215 13.04 -2.87 -4.23
N THR A 216 13.70 -2.15 -5.12
CA THR A 216 13.09 -1.18 -6.05
C THR A 216 12.25 -1.83 -7.16
N GLY A 217 12.55 -3.09 -7.48
CA GLY A 217 12.14 -3.74 -8.73
C GLY A 217 10.63 -3.71 -8.99
N PRO A 218 9.78 -4.21 -8.08
CA PRO A 218 8.34 -4.25 -8.29
C PRO A 218 7.68 -2.88 -8.43
N ALA A 219 8.06 -1.90 -7.59
CA ALA A 219 7.47 -0.56 -7.60
C ALA A 219 7.92 0.25 -8.83
N ALA A 220 9.21 0.20 -9.17
CA ALA A 220 9.74 0.84 -10.37
C ALA A 220 9.11 0.25 -11.65
N ARG A 221 8.92 -1.08 -11.69
CA ARG A 221 8.25 -1.76 -12.81
C ARG A 221 6.80 -1.33 -12.94
N LEU A 222 6.05 -1.30 -11.84
CA LEU A 222 4.66 -0.81 -11.81
C LEU A 222 4.58 0.63 -12.32
N ALA A 223 5.44 1.52 -11.81
CA ALA A 223 5.50 2.92 -12.23
C ALA A 223 5.78 3.05 -13.72
N GLN A 224 6.79 2.34 -14.24
CA GLN A 224 7.16 2.40 -15.65
C GLN A 224 6.01 1.94 -16.57
N LEU A 225 5.34 0.85 -16.20
CA LEU A 225 4.23 0.32 -16.99
C LEU A 225 3.06 1.30 -16.96
N VAL A 226 2.64 1.81 -15.79
CA VAL A 226 1.55 2.79 -15.71
C VAL A 226 1.90 4.08 -16.45
N GLN A 227 3.11 4.64 -16.23
CA GLN A 227 3.60 5.83 -16.92
C GLN A 227 3.47 5.69 -18.44
N THR A 228 4.06 4.64 -19.02
CA THR A 228 4.03 4.42 -20.48
C THR A 228 2.60 4.27 -21.01
N SER A 229 1.71 3.58 -20.30
CA SER A 229 0.32 3.44 -20.75
C SER A 229 -0.47 4.74 -20.65
N VAL A 230 -0.31 5.50 -19.56
CA VAL A 230 -1.01 6.78 -19.38
C VAL A 230 -0.55 7.79 -20.42
N VAL A 231 0.77 7.90 -20.67
CA VAL A 231 1.33 8.76 -21.74
C VAL A 231 0.73 8.40 -23.09
N ALA A 232 0.69 7.12 -23.45
CA ALA A 232 0.14 6.67 -24.72
C ALA A 232 -1.37 6.95 -24.84
N SER A 233 -2.12 6.69 -23.77
CA SER A 233 -3.58 6.85 -23.76
C SER A 233 -4.00 8.31 -23.78
N MET A 234 -3.47 9.13 -22.88
CA MET A 234 -3.72 10.57 -22.84
C MET A 234 -3.20 11.27 -24.09
N GLY A 235 -2.08 10.82 -24.66
CA GLY A 235 -1.55 11.34 -25.93
C GLY A 235 -2.49 11.13 -27.12
N ARG A 236 -3.25 10.02 -27.16
CA ARG A 236 -4.29 9.79 -28.18
C ARG A 236 -5.53 10.65 -27.97
N ALA A 237 -5.85 10.97 -26.71
CA ALA A 237 -7.01 11.78 -26.36
C ALA A 237 -6.77 13.29 -26.57
N ALA A 238 -5.54 13.74 -26.39
CA ALA A 238 -5.16 15.14 -26.55
C ALA A 238 -5.22 15.60 -28.01
N SER A 239 -5.67 16.83 -28.21
CA SER A 239 -5.73 17.48 -29.52
C SER A 239 -5.32 18.94 -29.40
N GLY A 240 -4.51 19.42 -30.35
CA GLY A 240 -4.12 20.83 -30.44
C GLY A 240 -3.01 21.28 -29.48
N TYR A 241 -2.37 20.38 -28.74
CA TYR A 241 -1.20 20.70 -27.90
C TYR A 241 -0.29 19.49 -27.70
N ARG A 242 0.98 19.76 -27.34
CA ARG A 242 1.97 18.72 -27.05
C ARG A 242 1.92 18.35 -25.57
N ARG A 243 1.94 17.05 -25.29
CA ARG A 243 2.15 16.49 -23.94
C ARG A 243 3.58 16.00 -23.77
N GLN A 244 4.11 16.14 -22.56
CA GLN A 244 5.43 15.63 -22.18
C GLN A 244 5.29 14.31 -21.42
N ASP A 245 6.18 13.37 -21.73
CA ASP A 245 6.46 12.23 -20.86
C ASP A 245 7.63 12.62 -19.95
N ARG A 246 7.37 12.80 -18.65
CA ARG A 246 8.41 13.11 -17.67
C ARG A 246 9.04 11.85 -17.05
N GLY A 247 8.59 10.68 -17.47
CA GLY A 247 9.09 9.40 -17.00
C GLY A 247 8.66 9.08 -15.57
N ILE A 248 9.51 8.31 -14.90
CA ILE A 248 9.32 7.89 -13.52
C ILE A 248 10.43 8.47 -12.63
N GLU A 249 10.09 8.81 -11.39
CA GLU A 249 11.04 9.32 -10.40
C GLU A 249 10.94 8.52 -9.09
N ALA A 250 12.09 8.09 -8.58
CA ALA A 250 12.20 7.53 -7.23
C ALA A 250 12.16 8.69 -6.23
N LYS A 251 11.05 8.80 -5.49
CA LYS A 251 10.80 9.83 -4.50
C LYS A 251 9.91 9.30 -3.39
N ASN A 252 10.35 9.50 -2.14
CA ASN A 252 9.58 9.13 -0.95
C ASN A 252 8.44 10.12 -0.68
N LEU A 253 7.51 10.28 -1.64
CA LEU A 253 6.22 10.91 -1.35
C LEU A 253 5.51 10.06 -0.29
N TYR A 254 4.87 10.71 0.69
CA TYR A 254 4.38 10.04 1.90
C TYR A 254 3.53 8.80 1.58
N ILE A 255 2.62 8.88 0.61
CA ILE A 255 1.68 7.81 0.22
C ILE A 255 2.33 6.60 -0.47
N VAL A 256 3.56 6.73 -0.96
CA VAL A 256 4.34 5.60 -1.51
C VAL A 256 5.54 5.24 -0.64
N ALA A 257 5.89 6.07 0.34
CA ALA A 257 7.11 5.92 1.12
C ALA A 257 7.09 4.63 1.98
N PRO A 258 8.26 4.01 2.19
CA PRO A 258 8.38 2.86 3.06
C PRO A 258 8.31 3.31 4.53
N THR A 259 8.12 2.35 5.44
CA THR A 259 8.21 2.61 6.88
C THR A 259 9.57 3.22 7.22
N SER A 260 9.56 4.34 7.95
CA SER A 260 10.79 5.02 8.38
C SER A 260 11.72 4.07 9.14
N ARG A 261 12.96 3.94 8.65
CA ARG A 261 14.02 3.18 9.33
C ARG A 261 14.80 4.01 10.35
N THR A 262 14.73 5.33 10.22
CA THR A 262 15.58 6.28 10.96
C THR A 262 14.79 7.17 11.90
N GLY A 263 13.45 7.11 11.85
CA GLY A 263 12.58 8.02 12.59
C GLY A 263 12.68 9.47 12.10
N ARG A 264 13.14 9.69 10.86
CA ARG A 264 13.29 11.03 10.29
C ARG A 264 11.94 11.76 10.31
N PRO A 265 11.93 13.04 10.70
CA PRO A 265 10.73 13.86 10.66
C PRO A 265 10.14 13.87 9.24
N GLY A 266 8.88 13.44 9.11
CA GLY A 266 8.12 13.47 7.86
C GLY A 266 8.08 12.21 7.04
N GLU A 267 8.73 11.14 7.48
CA GLU A 267 8.52 9.80 6.93
C GLU A 267 7.34 9.10 7.63
N PRO A 268 6.61 8.20 6.95
CA PRO A 268 5.55 7.45 7.57
C PRO A 268 6.10 6.46 8.60
N ARG A 269 5.47 6.41 9.79
CA ARG A 269 5.75 5.36 10.79
C ARG A 269 5.26 3.98 10.36
N ARG A 270 4.28 3.94 9.45
CA ARG A 270 3.74 2.74 8.82
C ARG A 270 3.59 3.02 7.33
N GLY A 271 4.66 2.82 6.58
CA GLY A 271 4.70 3.06 5.14
C GLY A 271 3.99 1.96 4.35
N ALA A 272 4.03 2.07 3.02
CA ALA A 272 3.45 1.08 2.12
C ALA A 272 4.11 -0.30 2.33
N LEU A 273 3.30 -1.38 2.34
CA LEU A 273 3.71 -2.80 2.42
C LEU A 273 3.57 -3.56 1.09
N MET A 274 3.26 -2.83 0.03
CA MET A 274 3.05 -3.33 -1.33
C MET A 274 3.73 -2.42 -2.37
N PRO A 275 3.93 -2.89 -3.62
CA PRO A 275 4.29 -2.05 -4.74
C PRO A 275 3.28 -0.90 -4.88
N SER A 276 3.77 0.33 -4.75
CA SER A 276 2.93 1.52 -4.64
C SER A 276 3.45 2.59 -5.59
N ILE A 277 2.52 3.27 -6.26
CA ILE A 277 2.83 4.41 -7.13
C ILE A 277 1.91 5.59 -6.83
N LEU A 278 2.41 6.79 -7.08
CA LEU A 278 1.60 7.97 -7.29
C LEU A 278 1.75 8.36 -8.76
N THR A 279 0.65 8.43 -9.50
CA THR A 279 0.68 8.82 -10.91
C THR A 279 -0.02 10.15 -11.10
N GLU A 280 0.73 11.12 -11.59
CA GLU A 280 0.22 12.40 -12.07
C GLU A 280 -0.23 12.21 -13.52
N VAL A 281 -1.52 11.93 -13.72
CA VAL A 281 -2.01 11.49 -15.05
C VAL A 281 -1.93 12.60 -16.10
N GLY A 282 -1.93 13.85 -15.64
CA GLY A 282 -1.85 15.06 -16.45
C GLY A 282 -1.43 16.26 -15.59
N SER A 283 -1.63 17.46 -16.12
CA SER A 283 -1.33 18.72 -15.43
C SER A 283 -2.44 19.74 -15.67
N MET A 284 -2.90 20.41 -14.60
CA MET A 284 -3.91 21.46 -14.68
C MET A 284 -3.32 22.79 -15.20
N SER A 285 -2.00 22.89 -15.33
CA SER A 285 -1.33 24.15 -15.67
C SER A 285 -1.51 24.59 -17.12
N LEU A 286 -1.98 23.73 -18.02
CA LEU A 286 -2.38 24.11 -19.37
C LEU A 286 -3.91 24.06 -19.48
N PRO A 287 -4.60 25.15 -19.89
CA PRO A 287 -6.06 25.17 -19.94
C PRO A 287 -6.68 24.02 -20.75
N ALA A 288 -6.14 23.73 -21.93
CA ALA A 288 -6.65 22.65 -22.79
C ALA A 288 -6.50 21.25 -22.15
N GLU A 289 -5.43 21.00 -21.39
CA GLU A 289 -5.26 19.74 -20.66
C GLU A 289 -6.18 19.68 -19.44
N SER A 290 -6.34 20.80 -18.72
CA SER A 290 -7.30 20.90 -17.60
C SER A 290 -8.73 20.61 -18.07
N GLU A 291 -9.14 21.15 -19.23
CA GLU A 291 -10.43 20.87 -19.85
C GLU A 291 -10.57 19.40 -20.27
N LEU A 292 -9.51 18.81 -20.85
CA LEU A 292 -9.49 17.40 -21.22
C LEU A 292 -9.70 16.51 -19.99
N LEU A 293 -8.93 16.74 -18.91
CA LEU A 293 -8.95 15.97 -17.67
C LEU A 293 -10.31 16.02 -16.97
N ALA A 294 -10.93 17.20 -16.90
CA ALA A 294 -12.27 17.37 -16.36
C ALA A 294 -13.37 16.77 -17.27
N GLY A 295 -13.04 16.50 -18.55
CA GLY A 295 -13.93 15.94 -19.54
C GLY A 295 -14.00 14.42 -19.52
N ARG A 296 -15.11 13.87 -20.07
CA ARG A 296 -15.29 12.42 -20.21
C ARG A 296 -14.17 11.74 -21.00
N GLN A 297 -13.66 12.42 -22.04
CA GLN A 297 -12.61 11.89 -22.90
C GLN A 297 -11.28 11.72 -22.16
N GLY A 298 -10.83 12.75 -21.42
CA GLY A 298 -9.60 12.65 -20.64
C GLY A 298 -9.71 11.69 -19.49
N ARG A 299 -10.88 11.65 -18.81
CA ARG A 299 -11.15 10.67 -17.76
C ARG A 299 -11.04 9.23 -18.26
N GLU A 300 -11.71 8.88 -19.37
CA GLU A 300 -11.57 7.54 -19.99
C GLU A 300 -10.11 7.26 -20.39
N ALA A 301 -9.42 8.25 -20.95
CA ALA A 301 -8.03 8.07 -21.37
C ALA A 301 -7.09 7.80 -20.17
N ALA A 302 -7.27 8.51 -19.06
CA ALA A 302 -6.52 8.28 -17.82
C ALA A 302 -6.82 6.88 -17.25
N VAL A 303 -8.10 6.51 -17.17
CA VAL A 303 -8.56 5.19 -16.70
C VAL A 303 -7.99 4.07 -17.56
N ALA A 304 -8.09 4.18 -18.89
CA ALA A 304 -7.54 3.20 -19.83
C ALA A 304 -6.01 3.08 -19.67
N GLY A 305 -5.31 4.20 -19.52
CA GLY A 305 -3.88 4.22 -19.30
C GLY A 305 -3.47 3.48 -18.02
N ILE A 306 -4.09 3.80 -16.89
CA ILE A 306 -3.79 3.13 -15.61
C ILE A 306 -4.12 1.63 -15.72
N TYR A 307 -5.30 1.29 -16.25
CA TYR A 307 -5.76 -0.09 -16.42
C TYR A 307 -4.80 -0.92 -17.28
N ASP A 308 -4.38 -0.42 -18.45
CA ASP A 308 -3.45 -1.11 -19.34
C ASP A 308 -2.06 -1.29 -18.70
N GLY A 309 -1.64 -0.34 -17.86
CA GLY A 309 -0.42 -0.47 -17.06
C GLY A 309 -0.51 -1.62 -16.06
N LEU A 310 -1.65 -1.72 -15.35
CA LEU A 310 -1.90 -2.79 -14.38
C LEU A 310 -2.01 -4.16 -15.05
N VAL A 311 -2.68 -4.28 -16.20
CA VAL A 311 -2.74 -5.52 -17.00
C VAL A 311 -1.33 -6.03 -17.30
N ARG A 312 -0.44 -5.15 -17.77
CA ARG A 312 0.95 -5.52 -18.06
C ARG A 312 1.74 -5.89 -16.80
N TYR A 313 1.46 -5.22 -15.68
CA TYR A 313 2.13 -5.51 -14.41
C TYR A 313 1.79 -6.91 -13.89
N PHE A 314 0.50 -7.26 -13.85
CA PHE A 314 0.06 -8.57 -13.35
C PHE A 314 0.39 -9.73 -14.29
N ALA A 315 0.57 -9.46 -15.60
CA ALA A 315 1.10 -10.45 -16.54
C ALA A 315 2.58 -10.79 -16.30
N ASP A 316 3.34 -9.91 -15.63
CA ASP A 316 4.79 -10.01 -15.43
C ASP A 316 5.17 -10.07 -13.94
N ARG A 317 4.44 -10.90 -13.19
CA ARG A 317 4.69 -11.17 -11.77
C ARG A 317 4.92 -12.66 -11.53
N PRO A 318 6.14 -13.18 -11.72
CA PRO A 318 6.39 -14.63 -11.76
C PRO A 318 6.05 -15.32 -10.44
N LEU A 319 6.45 -14.73 -9.32
CA LEU A 319 6.27 -15.32 -8.00
C LEU A 319 5.55 -14.34 -7.08
N ALA A 320 4.34 -14.72 -6.64
CA ALA A 320 3.56 -13.96 -5.68
C ALA A 320 2.60 -14.88 -4.91
N ALA A 321 2.18 -14.43 -3.73
CA ALA A 321 1.27 -15.15 -2.87
C ALA A 321 0.25 -14.21 -2.22
N ARG A 322 -0.93 -14.76 -1.98
CA ARG A 322 -1.98 -14.17 -1.14
C ARG A 322 -2.18 -15.06 0.09
N ILE A 323 -2.21 -14.44 1.26
CA ILE A 323 -2.51 -15.10 2.53
C ILE A 323 -3.77 -14.44 3.11
N ASP A 324 -4.84 -15.21 3.23
CA ASP A 324 -6.11 -14.78 3.81
C ASP A 324 -6.40 -15.55 5.09
N ALA A 325 -6.65 -14.88 6.20
CA ALA A 325 -7.20 -15.53 7.38
C ALA A 325 -8.71 -15.63 7.24
N LEU A 326 -9.26 -16.84 7.37
CA LEU A 326 -10.70 -17.09 7.28
C LEU A 326 -11.38 -16.72 8.61
N LEU A 327 -11.37 -15.43 8.92
CA LEU A 327 -11.97 -14.81 10.10
C LEU A 327 -12.44 -13.38 9.75
N PRO A 328 -13.31 -12.74 10.56
CA PRO A 328 -13.80 -11.38 10.27
C PRO A 328 -12.67 -10.35 10.12
N GLY A 329 -12.58 -9.71 8.94
CA GLY A 329 -11.50 -8.77 8.60
C GLY A 329 -10.14 -9.43 8.30
N GLY A 330 -10.10 -10.76 8.31
CA GLY A 330 -8.91 -11.57 8.03
C GLY A 330 -8.68 -11.84 6.55
N GLU A 331 -9.67 -11.67 5.69
CA GLU A 331 -9.58 -11.83 4.22
C GLU A 331 -9.12 -10.53 3.55
N ALA A 332 -8.34 -10.62 2.46
CA ALA A 332 -7.78 -9.46 1.79
C ALA A 332 -8.88 -8.73 1.02
N GLY A 333 -8.71 -7.42 0.84
CA GLY A 333 -9.73 -6.58 0.24
C GLY A 333 -10.93 -6.26 1.14
N ILE A 334 -10.97 -6.81 2.37
CA ILE A 334 -11.99 -6.45 3.36
C ILE A 334 -11.47 -5.29 4.21
N GLN A 335 -12.12 -4.13 4.07
CA GLN A 335 -11.82 -2.97 4.90
C GLN A 335 -12.10 -3.27 6.38
N PRO A 336 -11.13 -3.05 7.29
CA PRO A 336 -11.36 -3.16 8.71
C PRO A 336 -12.41 -2.12 9.18
N PRO A 337 -13.23 -2.45 10.19
CA PRO A 337 -14.12 -1.47 10.80
C PRO A 337 -13.31 -0.31 11.39
N VAL A 338 -13.86 0.89 11.34
CA VAL A 338 -13.24 2.09 11.90
C VAL A 338 -13.25 1.99 13.43
N ALA A 339 -12.06 2.01 14.04
CA ALA A 339 -11.90 2.04 15.48
C ALA A 339 -12.37 3.40 16.05
N PRO A 340 -13.03 3.39 17.23
CA PRO A 340 -13.40 4.62 17.91
C PRO A 340 -12.16 5.37 18.42
N GLY A 341 -12.34 6.63 18.78
CA GLY A 341 -11.30 7.48 19.37
C GLY A 341 -10.54 8.34 18.35
N SER A 342 -9.49 9.00 18.83
CA SER A 342 -8.69 9.98 18.09
C SER A 342 -7.40 9.40 17.49
N GLY A 343 -7.20 8.08 17.57
CA GLY A 343 -6.03 7.41 17.02
C GLY A 343 -6.27 6.81 15.63
N PRO A 344 -5.37 5.92 15.18
CA PRO A 344 -5.49 5.25 13.90
C PRO A 344 -6.85 4.55 13.72
N PRO A 345 -7.54 4.75 12.59
CA PRO A 345 -8.89 4.21 12.39
C PRO A 345 -8.88 2.70 12.05
N PHE A 346 -7.80 2.16 11.50
CA PHE A 346 -7.77 0.77 11.01
C PHE A 346 -6.72 -0.04 11.77
N TRP A 347 -7.10 -1.25 12.19
CA TRP A 347 -6.27 -2.13 13.01
C TRP A 347 -6.20 -3.54 12.44
N ALA A 348 -5.11 -4.25 12.70
CA ALA A 348 -4.97 -5.66 12.33
C ALA A 348 -6.11 -6.49 12.95
N PRO A 349 -6.69 -7.43 12.20
CA PRO A 349 -7.77 -8.27 12.71
C PRO A 349 -7.30 -9.12 13.89
N LEU A 350 -8.23 -9.41 14.80
CA LEU A 350 -7.94 -10.13 16.03
C LEU A 350 -7.97 -11.64 15.80
N ILE A 351 -6.98 -12.34 16.36
CA ILE A 351 -6.99 -13.80 16.41
C ILE A 351 -8.00 -14.22 17.49
N PRO A 352 -9.06 -14.99 17.16
CA PRO A 352 -10.02 -15.47 18.13
C PRO A 352 -9.37 -16.32 19.24
N GLY A 353 -9.94 -16.28 20.45
CA GLY A 353 -9.51 -17.09 21.59
C GLY A 353 -8.88 -16.29 22.73
N ALA A 354 -9.03 -16.81 23.95
CA ALA A 354 -8.41 -16.26 25.16
C ALA A 354 -6.88 -16.54 25.18
N ARG A 355 -6.17 -16.01 26.18
CA ARG A 355 -4.70 -16.12 26.34
C ARG A 355 -4.20 -17.55 26.08
N GLY A 356 -3.17 -17.70 25.25
CA GLY A 356 -2.54 -18.99 24.92
C GLY A 356 -2.46 -19.27 23.43
N ASP A 357 -2.46 -20.56 23.08
CA ASP A 357 -2.43 -21.07 21.71
C ASP A 357 -3.72 -20.70 20.97
N ARG A 358 -3.59 -20.15 19.76
CA ARG A 358 -4.72 -19.70 18.96
C ARG A 358 -4.73 -20.38 17.61
N ARG A 359 -5.90 -20.84 17.17
CA ARG A 359 -6.07 -21.49 15.87
C ARG A 359 -6.62 -20.51 14.85
N VAL A 360 -6.05 -20.53 13.65
CA VAL A 360 -6.58 -19.79 12.50
C VAL A 360 -6.41 -20.64 11.24
N THR A 361 -7.48 -20.76 10.45
CA THR A 361 -7.39 -21.31 9.10
C THR A 361 -6.99 -20.18 8.16
N VAL A 362 -5.93 -20.39 7.39
CA VAL A 362 -5.51 -19.46 6.33
C VAL A 362 -5.69 -20.10 4.96
N ARG A 363 -6.09 -19.30 3.97
CA ARG A 363 -6.03 -19.64 2.55
C ARG A 363 -4.76 -19.06 1.96
N LEU A 364 -3.95 -19.92 1.36
CA LEU A 364 -2.80 -19.53 0.55
C LEU A 364 -3.20 -19.65 -0.92
N THR A 365 -3.03 -18.57 -1.69
CA THR A 365 -3.32 -18.56 -3.13
C THR A 365 -2.09 -18.12 -3.90
N ASN A 366 -1.74 -18.84 -4.97
CA ASN A 366 -0.71 -18.38 -5.91
C ASN A 366 -1.28 -17.27 -6.79
N THR A 367 -0.78 -16.06 -6.61
CA THR A 367 -1.19 -14.88 -7.39
C THR A 367 -0.10 -14.44 -8.37
N GLY A 368 0.91 -15.27 -8.59
CA GLY A 368 1.93 -15.10 -9.61
C GLY A 368 1.56 -15.77 -10.93
N THR A 369 2.46 -15.67 -11.91
CA THR A 369 2.28 -16.24 -13.26
C THR A 369 3.02 -17.55 -13.46
N GLN A 370 3.87 -17.97 -12.50
CA GLN A 370 4.56 -19.25 -12.51
C GLN A 370 4.05 -20.17 -11.40
N ARG A 371 4.24 -21.48 -11.60
CA ARG A 371 4.02 -22.48 -10.54
C ARG A 371 4.99 -22.19 -9.40
N TRP A 372 4.52 -22.28 -8.16
CA TRP A 372 5.36 -22.07 -6.99
C TRP A 372 6.51 -23.10 -6.96
N PRO A 373 7.76 -22.65 -6.74
CA PRO A 373 8.86 -23.54 -6.39
C PRO A 373 8.63 -24.08 -4.96
N THR A 374 9.64 -24.73 -4.39
CA THR A 374 9.62 -25.07 -2.97
C THR A 374 9.59 -23.79 -2.14
N LEU A 375 8.51 -23.58 -1.40
CA LEU A 375 8.30 -22.44 -0.53
C LEU A 375 7.99 -22.92 0.89
N GLN A 376 8.23 -22.04 1.87
CA GLN A 376 7.90 -22.26 3.27
C GLN A 376 7.05 -21.11 3.79
N LEU A 377 6.17 -21.39 4.74
CA LEU A 377 5.54 -20.33 5.51
C LEU A 377 6.51 -19.86 6.59
N ALA A 378 6.58 -18.55 6.84
CA ALA A 378 7.38 -17.97 7.90
C ALA A 378 6.54 -17.05 8.78
N ILE A 379 6.73 -17.14 10.08
CA ILE A 379 5.96 -16.41 11.09
C ILE A 379 6.94 -15.72 12.04
N GLY A 380 6.68 -14.46 12.37
CA GLY A 380 7.35 -13.74 13.43
C GLY A 380 6.37 -12.95 14.28
N TRP A 381 6.83 -12.52 15.46
CA TRP A 381 6.01 -11.81 16.43
C TRP A 381 6.73 -10.57 16.94
N SER A 382 5.97 -9.53 17.24
CA SER A 382 6.47 -8.39 17.99
C SER A 382 5.40 -7.83 18.92
N ALA A 383 5.82 -7.37 20.10
CA ALA A 383 4.99 -6.56 20.97
C ALA A 383 4.79 -5.19 20.30
N SER A 384 3.54 -4.75 20.14
CA SER A 384 3.27 -3.47 19.49
C SER A 384 1.97 -2.83 19.97
N ALA A 385 2.07 -1.55 20.30
CA ALA A 385 0.92 -0.66 20.49
C ALA A 385 0.43 -0.04 19.16
N GLN A 386 1.18 -0.23 18.06
CA GLN A 386 0.79 0.26 16.74
C GLN A 386 -0.28 -0.64 16.12
N PRO A 387 -1.11 -0.13 15.19
CA PRO A 387 -2.21 -0.90 14.60
C PRO A 387 -1.79 -2.24 14.00
N TYR A 388 -0.63 -2.23 13.35
CA TYR A 388 0.08 -3.36 12.77
C TYR A 388 1.59 -3.04 12.76
N LEU A 389 2.43 -3.97 12.34
CA LEU A 389 3.87 -3.78 12.21
C LEU A 389 4.20 -3.15 10.85
N GLY A 390 4.95 -2.05 10.85
CA GLY A 390 5.43 -1.43 9.61
C GLY A 390 6.65 -2.12 8.99
N MET A 391 7.28 -3.04 9.72
CA MET A 391 8.46 -3.80 9.28
C MET A 391 8.37 -5.24 9.80
N PRO A 392 8.96 -6.22 9.09
CA PRO A 392 8.97 -7.60 9.56
C PRO A 392 9.77 -7.73 10.86
N PRO A 393 9.24 -8.46 11.87
CA PRO A 393 10.04 -8.92 12.99
C PRO A 393 11.00 -10.04 12.56
N SER A 394 11.78 -10.60 13.48
CA SER A 394 12.50 -11.84 13.24
C SER A 394 11.53 -12.96 12.85
N LEU A 395 11.73 -13.52 11.66
CA LEU A 395 10.87 -14.57 11.11
C LEU A 395 11.48 -15.95 11.38
N SER A 396 10.63 -16.93 11.68
CA SER A 396 11.00 -18.34 11.77
C SER A 396 10.14 -19.16 10.80
N PRO A 397 10.70 -20.17 10.11
CA PRO A 397 9.90 -21.09 9.32
C PRO A 397 8.84 -21.75 10.20
N ALA A 398 7.61 -21.81 9.72
CA ALA A 398 6.58 -22.65 10.31
C ALA A 398 6.83 -24.11 9.88
N ASP A 399 6.56 -25.04 10.78
CA ASP A 399 6.69 -26.48 10.53
C ASP A 399 5.52 -27.00 9.65
N VAL A 400 5.49 -26.51 8.41
CA VAL A 400 4.50 -26.85 7.39
C VAL A 400 5.16 -26.83 6.02
N SER A 401 5.01 -27.94 5.29
CA SER A 401 5.41 -28.00 3.88
C SER A 401 4.31 -27.42 3.01
N LEU A 402 4.62 -26.43 2.17
CA LEU A 402 3.66 -25.84 1.25
C LEU A 402 3.61 -26.62 -0.08
N PRO A 403 2.41 -26.90 -0.64
CA PRO A 403 2.30 -27.53 -1.95
C PRO A 403 2.76 -26.58 -3.06
N SER A 404 3.21 -27.16 -4.17
CA SER A 404 3.54 -26.41 -5.39
C SER A 404 2.26 -26.03 -6.15
N LEU A 405 1.75 -24.84 -5.88
CA LEU A 405 0.53 -24.31 -6.49
C LEU A 405 0.79 -23.73 -7.90
N ALA A 406 -0.03 -24.09 -8.88
CA ALA A 406 -0.10 -23.41 -10.17
C ALA A 406 -0.74 -22.01 -10.01
N PRO A 407 -0.60 -21.10 -11.00
CA PRO A 407 -1.26 -19.79 -10.98
C PRO A 407 -2.76 -19.90 -10.67
N GLY A 408 -3.23 -19.11 -9.71
CA GLY A 408 -4.63 -19.07 -9.26
C GLY A 408 -5.08 -20.21 -8.34
N GLU A 409 -4.31 -21.29 -8.21
CA GLU A 409 -4.62 -22.37 -7.27
C GLU A 409 -4.47 -21.90 -5.82
N SER A 410 -5.21 -22.53 -4.92
CA SER A 410 -5.14 -22.25 -3.49
C SER A 410 -5.10 -23.51 -2.64
N THR A 411 -4.70 -23.38 -1.38
CA THR A 411 -4.82 -24.43 -0.36
C THR A 411 -5.21 -23.80 0.98
N LEU A 412 -5.84 -24.59 1.84
CA LEU A 412 -6.13 -24.19 3.21
C LEU A 412 -5.06 -24.73 4.15
N LEU A 413 -4.76 -24.00 5.20
CA LEU A 413 -3.80 -24.39 6.22
C LEU A 413 -4.31 -23.97 7.59
N ASP A 414 -4.45 -24.94 8.49
CA ASP A 414 -4.77 -24.68 9.89
C ASP A 414 -3.50 -24.35 10.68
N LEU A 415 -3.36 -23.10 11.11
CA LEU A 415 -2.21 -22.63 11.87
C LEU A 415 -2.50 -22.62 13.37
N LEU A 416 -1.55 -23.13 14.14
CA LEU A 416 -1.48 -22.94 15.59
C LEU A 416 -0.51 -21.79 15.90
N LEU A 417 -1.06 -20.62 16.18
CA LEU A 417 -0.33 -19.41 16.51
C LEU A 417 -0.07 -19.32 18.01
N LYS A 418 1.21 -19.21 18.39
CA LYS A 418 1.68 -19.16 19.78
C LYS A 418 2.34 -17.81 20.06
N PRO A 419 1.58 -16.80 20.56
CA PRO A 419 2.18 -15.51 20.88
C PRO A 419 3.22 -15.67 22.00
N PRO A 420 4.40 -15.04 21.89
CA PRO A 420 5.52 -15.27 22.81
C PRO A 420 5.26 -14.70 24.21
N ASN A 421 4.41 -13.68 24.33
CA ASN A 421 4.06 -13.07 25.60
C ASN A 421 2.54 -12.81 25.64
N ALA A 422 1.84 -13.45 26.58
CA ALA A 422 0.39 -13.29 26.76
C ALA A 422 -0.01 -12.07 27.60
N GLN A 423 0.96 -11.33 28.16
CA GLN A 423 0.74 -10.14 29.00
C GLN A 423 0.74 -8.83 28.21
N SER A 424 1.18 -8.84 26.96
CA SER A 424 1.21 -7.65 26.10
C SER A 424 0.57 -7.93 24.74
N ARG A 425 0.10 -6.87 24.08
CA ARG A 425 -0.42 -6.98 22.71
C ARG A 425 0.69 -7.38 21.75
N GLN A 426 0.58 -8.60 21.24
CA GLN A 426 1.42 -9.16 20.20
C GLN A 426 0.75 -9.04 18.83
N VAL A 427 1.55 -8.74 17.80
CA VAL A 427 1.15 -8.78 16.40
C VAL A 427 2.01 -9.84 15.70
N ALA A 428 1.36 -10.79 15.03
CA ALA A 428 1.99 -11.77 14.16
C ALA A 428 2.24 -11.16 12.78
N TRP A 429 3.37 -11.50 12.18
CA TRP A 429 3.67 -11.27 10.77
C TRP A 429 3.83 -12.63 10.09
N ILE A 430 2.94 -12.93 9.14
CA ILE A 430 2.89 -14.21 8.44
C ILE A 430 3.17 -13.94 6.97
N THR A 431 4.17 -14.60 6.41
CA THR A 431 4.59 -14.45 5.01
C THR A 431 5.03 -15.80 4.44
N VAL A 432 5.26 -15.86 3.14
CA VAL A 432 5.85 -17.02 2.46
C VAL A 432 7.30 -16.68 2.09
N THR A 433 8.20 -17.66 2.10
CA THR A 433 9.63 -17.48 1.78
C THR A 433 10.15 -18.62 0.92
N ASP A 434 11.14 -18.34 0.07
CA ASP A 434 11.92 -19.35 -0.67
C ASP A 434 13.14 -19.85 0.13
N GLY A 435 13.27 -19.45 1.39
CA GLY A 435 14.41 -19.74 2.27
C GLY A 435 15.51 -18.68 2.20
N THR A 436 15.54 -17.86 1.15
CA THR A 436 16.48 -16.74 1.01
C THR A 436 15.78 -15.39 1.18
N ARG A 437 14.55 -15.26 0.67
CA ARG A 437 13.78 -14.02 0.63
C ARG A 437 12.32 -14.30 0.91
N ALA A 438 11.69 -13.44 1.70
CA ALA A 438 10.25 -13.45 1.86
C ALA A 438 9.57 -12.94 0.59
N LEU A 439 8.42 -13.48 0.22
CA LEU A 439 7.59 -13.02 -0.90
C LEU A 439 7.01 -11.62 -0.68
N SER A 440 6.94 -11.17 0.57
CA SER A 440 6.72 -9.74 0.89
C SER A 440 7.84 -8.86 0.36
N GLN A 441 9.04 -9.41 0.14
CA GLN A 441 10.12 -8.73 -0.57
C GLN A 441 9.91 -8.70 -2.10
N LEU A 442 8.88 -9.34 -2.63
CA LEU A 442 8.52 -9.33 -4.06
C LEU A 442 7.15 -8.68 -4.29
N GLY A 443 6.60 -8.02 -3.27
CA GLY A 443 5.32 -7.34 -3.33
C GLY A 443 4.10 -8.18 -2.98
N SER A 444 4.27 -9.31 -2.28
CA SER A 444 3.16 -10.08 -1.69
C SER A 444 2.96 -9.68 -0.23
N PRO A 445 1.99 -8.83 0.12
CA PRO A 445 1.88 -8.28 1.47
C PRO A 445 1.71 -9.38 2.52
N PRO A 446 2.34 -9.24 3.69
CA PRO A 446 2.18 -10.21 4.77
C PRO A 446 0.76 -10.19 5.32
N LEU A 447 0.30 -11.32 5.85
CA LEU A 447 -0.84 -11.35 6.75
C LEU A 447 -0.37 -10.92 8.14
N GLN A 448 -1.07 -9.94 8.73
CA GLN A 448 -0.83 -9.53 10.11
C GLN A 448 -2.07 -9.76 10.95
N LEU A 449 -1.91 -10.39 12.11
CA LEU A 449 -2.98 -10.70 13.05
C LEU A 449 -2.57 -10.27 14.46
N ALA A 450 -3.49 -9.68 15.22
CA ALA A 450 -3.20 -9.18 16.56
C ALA A 450 -3.86 -10.04 17.66
N THR A 451 -3.23 -10.07 18.83
CA THR A 451 -3.76 -10.76 20.02
C THR A 451 -4.74 -9.93 20.84
N GLY A 452 -4.80 -8.62 20.60
CA GLY A 452 -5.67 -7.64 21.26
C GLY A 452 -5.95 -6.43 20.37
N GLY A 453 -7.03 -5.70 20.69
CA GLY A 453 -7.47 -4.50 19.97
C GLY A 453 -6.63 -3.25 20.26
N PRO A 454 -7.12 -2.06 19.82
CA PRO A 454 -6.56 -0.76 20.16
C PRO A 454 -6.38 -0.53 21.66
#